data_AF-A0A974DPM1-F1
#
_entry.id   AF-A0A974DPM1-F1
#
_cell.length_a   1.000
_cell.length_b   1.000
_cell.length_c   1.000
_cell.angle_alpha   90.00
_cell.angle_beta   90.00
_cell.angle_gamma   90.00
#
_symmetry.space_group_name_H-M   'P 1'
#
loop_
_entity.id
_entity.type
_entity.pdbx_description
1 polymer ?
#
loop_
_entity_poly.entity_id
_entity_poly.type
_entity_poly.pdbx_seq_one_letter_code
_entity_poly.pdbx_strand_id
1 'polypeptide(L)'
;MVNFLDIKIFRDQQGNLATTLYRKETATNSLLHACSQHPQKTMTGIPVGQYLRIKRICSNQEDFKIEAKKLYERFRERGYSHNSLKKAYKRALDTNRQSLLVSKDINSKVNRRNGSVNTKQFRLIGDFSAEHNKIKHIVNKHWHILQQQKITASRS
;
A
#
# COMPACT_ATOMS: atom_id res chain seq x y z
N MET A 1 13.36 -4.97 28.60
CA MET A 1 12.51 -5.05 27.39
C MET A 1 11.74 -3.75 27.28
N VAL A 2 11.68 -3.14 26.10
CA VAL A 2 11.04 -1.82 25.91
C VAL A 2 10.07 -1.91 24.74
N ASN A 3 8.89 -1.31 24.88
CA ASN A 3 7.89 -1.22 23.82
C ASN A 3 7.82 0.21 23.31
N PHE A 4 7.81 0.40 21.99
CA PHE A 4 7.66 1.71 21.35
C PHE A 4 6.84 1.57 20.06
N LEU A 5 5.73 2.32 19.96
CA LEU A 5 4.77 2.22 18.86
C LEU A 5 4.33 0.77 18.61
N ASP A 6 4.68 0.20 17.46
CA ASP A 6 4.41 -1.16 17.03
C ASP A 6 5.64 -2.09 17.13
N ILE A 7 6.66 -1.69 17.89
CA ILE A 7 7.92 -2.41 18.01
C ILE A 7 8.16 -2.80 19.48
N LYS A 8 8.57 -4.04 19.69
CA LYS A 8 9.05 -4.58 20.95
C LYS A 8 10.55 -4.84 20.82
N ILE A 9 11.35 -4.16 21.63
CA ILE A 9 12.81 -4.25 21.65
C ILE A 9 13.25 -5.11 22.83
N PHE A 10 14.06 -6.12 22.55
CA PHE A 10 14.58 -7.06 23.54
C PHE A 10 16.01 -7.46 23.21
N ARG A 11 16.70 -8.09 24.17
CA ARG A 11 18.01 -8.71 23.93
C ARG A 11 17.78 -10.17 23.57
N ASP A 12 18.40 -10.62 22.49
CA ASP A 12 18.35 -12.02 22.09
C ASP A 12 19.28 -12.90 22.96
N GLN A 13 19.31 -14.20 22.67
CA GLN A 13 20.16 -15.17 23.39
C GLN A 13 21.66 -14.89 23.23
N GLN A 14 22.06 -14.10 22.23
CA GLN A 14 23.44 -13.71 21.96
C GLN A 14 23.80 -12.35 22.58
N GLY A 15 22.84 -11.69 23.25
CA GLY A 15 23.01 -10.37 23.84
C GLY A 15 22.81 -9.20 22.87
N ASN A 16 22.48 -9.46 21.61
CA ASN A 16 22.24 -8.43 20.59
C ASN A 16 20.84 -7.83 20.71
N LEU A 17 20.67 -6.61 20.21
CA LEU A 17 19.36 -5.97 20.14
C LEU A 17 18.51 -6.60 19.03
N ALA A 18 17.38 -7.19 19.41
CA ALA A 18 16.40 -7.76 18.52
C ALA A 18 15.06 -7.01 18.65
N THR A 19 14.31 -7.00 17.55
CA THR A 19 12.99 -6.37 17.48
C THR A 19 11.94 -7.36 16.98
N THR A 20 10.74 -7.24 17.52
CA THR A 20 9.55 -7.99 17.09
C THR A 20 8.33 -7.07 17.10
N LEU A 21 7.21 -7.55 16.54
CA LEU A 21 5.98 -6.78 16.48
C LEU A 21 5.37 -6.61 17.88
N TYR A 22 5.07 -5.38 18.25
CA TYR A 22 4.26 -5.08 19.44
C TYR A 22 2.85 -4.69 19.01
N ARG A 23 1.85 -5.24 19.70
CA ARG A 23 0.46 -4.86 19.53
C ARG A 23 -0.11 -4.52 20.90
N LYS A 24 -0.64 -3.31 21.05
CA LYS A 24 -1.34 -2.88 22.27
C LYS A 24 -2.56 -3.76 22.50
N GLU A 25 -2.90 -4.01 23.75
CA GLU A 25 -4.08 -4.79 24.14
C GLU A 25 -5.38 -4.18 23.62
N THR A 26 -5.44 -2.85 23.57
CA THR A 26 -6.58 -2.09 23.02
C THR A 26 -6.59 -1.99 21.49
N ALA A 27 -5.60 -2.57 20.80
CA ALA A 27 -5.54 -2.48 19.34
C ALA A 27 -6.62 -3.35 18.68
N THR A 28 -7.63 -2.70 18.11
CA THR A 28 -8.68 -3.35 17.33
C THR A 28 -8.19 -3.79 15.95
N ASN A 29 -8.89 -4.75 15.32
CA ASN A 29 -8.57 -5.23 13.96
C ASN A 29 -9.01 -4.18 12.90
N SER A 30 -8.36 -3.01 12.91
CA SER A 30 -8.63 -1.87 12.03
C SER A 30 -8.21 -2.09 10.56
N LEU A 31 -8.04 -3.34 10.13
CA LEU A 31 -7.78 -3.67 8.75
C LEU A 31 -9.00 -3.31 7.91
N LEU A 32 -8.81 -2.82 6.70
CA LEU A 32 -9.92 -2.47 5.81
C LEU A 32 -10.67 -3.74 5.37
N HIS A 33 -11.99 -3.69 5.16
CA HIS A 33 -12.75 -4.86 4.69
C HIS A 33 -12.56 -5.07 3.19
N ALA A 34 -12.48 -6.32 2.73
CA ALA A 34 -12.23 -6.65 1.32
C ALA A 34 -13.31 -6.14 0.35
N CYS A 35 -14.56 -6.04 0.81
CA CYS A 35 -15.70 -5.52 0.03
C CYS A 35 -15.93 -4.01 0.20
N SER A 36 -15.02 -3.28 0.85
CA SER A 36 -15.19 -1.82 0.98
C SER A 36 -15.00 -1.12 -0.38
N GLN A 37 -15.65 0.02 -0.58
CA GLN A 37 -15.61 0.81 -1.82
C GLN A 37 -14.28 1.55 -2.02
N HIS A 38 -13.19 0.81 -2.18
CA HIS A 38 -11.90 1.38 -2.56
C HIS A 38 -11.37 0.69 -3.82
N PRO A 39 -10.42 1.31 -4.54
CA PRO A 39 -9.82 0.70 -5.71
C PRO A 39 -9.26 -0.70 -5.43
N GLN A 40 -9.45 -1.63 -6.36
CA GLN A 40 -8.93 -3.00 -6.25
C GLN A 40 -7.40 -3.05 -6.03
N LYS A 41 -6.68 -2.07 -6.60
CA LYS A 41 -5.22 -1.92 -6.41
C LYS A 41 -4.89 -1.60 -4.95
N THR A 42 -5.72 -0.81 -4.27
CA THR A 42 -5.56 -0.48 -2.86
C THR A 42 -5.82 -1.73 -2.01
N MET A 43 -6.94 -2.43 -2.27
CA MET A 43 -7.27 -3.68 -1.57
C MET A 43 -6.16 -4.71 -1.63
N THR A 44 -5.63 -4.96 -2.83
CA THR A 44 -4.57 -5.95 -3.03
C THR A 44 -3.21 -5.48 -2.51
N GLY A 45 -2.98 -4.16 -2.46
CA GLY A 45 -1.75 -3.56 -1.93
C GLY A 45 -1.65 -3.58 -0.41
N ILE A 46 -2.78 -3.52 0.31
CA ILE A 46 -2.80 -3.48 1.78
C ILE A 46 -2.11 -4.71 2.40
N PRO A 47 -2.45 -5.97 2.04
CA PRO A 47 -1.76 -7.14 2.58
C PRO A 47 -0.25 -7.12 2.31
N VAL A 48 0.16 -6.72 1.10
CA VAL A 48 1.58 -6.63 0.73
C VAL A 48 2.31 -5.63 1.64
N GLY A 49 1.74 -4.45 1.83
CA GLY A 49 2.32 -3.41 2.68
C GLY A 49 2.47 -3.86 4.13
N GLN A 50 1.46 -4.56 4.66
CA GLN A 50 1.48 -5.06 6.04
C GLN A 50 2.49 -6.19 6.25
N TYR A 51 2.58 -7.16 5.34
CA TYR A 51 3.61 -8.20 5.46
C TYR A 51 5.02 -7.62 5.35
N LEU A 52 5.26 -6.68 4.44
CA LEU A 52 6.55 -6.00 4.34
C LEU A 52 6.88 -5.18 5.59
N ARG A 53 5.87 -4.61 6.27
CA ARG A 53 6.06 -3.94 7.55
C ARG A 53 6.52 -4.91 8.63
N ILE A 54 5.85 -6.06 8.78
CA ILE A 54 6.28 -7.09 9.75
C ILE A 54 7.69 -7.57 9.43
N LYS A 55 8.02 -7.77 8.14
CA LYS A 55 9.36 -8.16 7.69
C LYS A 55 10.44 -7.15 8.08
N ARG A 56 10.14 -5.84 8.06
CA ARG A 56 11.07 -4.80 8.52
C ARG A 56 11.29 -4.87 10.03
N ILE A 57 10.21 -5.03 10.79
CA ILE A 57 10.21 -4.97 12.25
C ILE A 57 10.87 -6.20 12.87
N CYS A 58 10.59 -7.39 12.37
CA CYS A 58 11.12 -8.61 12.96
C CYS A 58 12.60 -8.79 12.59
N SER A 59 13.48 -8.90 13.59
CA SER A 59 14.90 -9.23 13.37
C SER A 59 15.07 -10.67 12.87
N ASN A 60 14.27 -11.59 13.41
CA ASN A 60 14.36 -13.01 13.12
C ASN A 60 13.29 -13.47 12.13
N GLN A 61 13.66 -14.46 11.31
CA GLN A 61 12.75 -15.03 10.31
C GLN A 61 11.60 -15.82 10.94
N GLU A 62 11.83 -16.47 12.09
CA GLU A 62 10.79 -17.23 12.80
C GLU A 62 9.75 -16.30 13.44
N ASP A 63 10.19 -15.21 14.09
CA ASP A 63 9.30 -14.16 14.61
C ASP A 63 8.43 -13.57 13.48
N PHE A 64 9.01 -13.33 12.30
CA PHE A 64 8.26 -12.90 11.13
C PHE A 64 7.17 -13.89 10.74
N LYS A 65 7.46 -15.20 10.70
CA LYS A 65 6.46 -16.23 10.32
C LYS A 65 5.30 -16.28 11.32
N ILE A 66 5.60 -16.20 12.62
CA ILE A 66 4.60 -16.18 13.70
C ILE A 66 3.68 -14.98 13.54
N GLU A 67 4.24 -13.78 13.41
CA GLU A 67 3.47 -12.55 13.27
C GLU A 67 2.72 -12.46 11.93
N ALA A 68 3.30 -13.01 10.86
CA ALA A 68 2.64 -13.12 9.56
C ALA A 68 1.42 -14.06 9.61
N LYS A 69 1.47 -15.14 10.39
CA LYS A 69 0.33 -16.04 10.60
C LYS A 69 -0.81 -15.33 11.33
N LYS A 70 -0.52 -14.61 12.41
CA LYS A 70 -1.52 -13.78 13.13
C LYS A 70 -2.12 -12.70 12.23
N LEU A 71 -1.32 -12.11 11.33
CA LEU A 71 -1.81 -11.15 10.34
C LEU A 71 -2.71 -11.82 9.28
N TYR A 72 -2.38 -13.04 8.86
CA TYR A 72 -3.17 -13.82 7.91
C TYR A 72 -4.59 -14.09 8.44
N GLU A 73 -4.70 -14.54 9.70
CA GLU A 73 -6.00 -14.81 10.35
C GLU A 73 -6.87 -13.55 10.41
N ARG A 74 -6.28 -12.41 10.82
CA ARG A 74 -6.98 -11.12 10.82
C ARG A 74 -7.45 -10.65 9.46
N PHE A 75 -6.71 -10.94 8.39
CA PHE A 75 -7.17 -10.63 7.03
C PHE A 75 -8.28 -11.57 6.56
N ARG A 76 -8.23 -12.85 6.96
CA ARG A 76 -9.28 -13.83 6.67
C ARG A 76 -10.62 -13.39 7.28
N GLU A 77 -10.61 -12.93 8.52
CA GLU A 77 -11.78 -12.35 9.21
C GLU A 77 -12.36 -11.13 8.47
N ARG A 78 -11.55 -10.41 7.69
CA ARG A 78 -11.96 -9.21 6.93
C ARG A 78 -12.33 -9.51 5.48
N GLY A 79 -12.50 -10.79 5.13
CA GLY A 79 -13.00 -11.22 3.82
C GLY A 79 -11.94 -11.33 2.73
N TYR A 80 -10.65 -11.24 3.05
CA TYR A 80 -9.61 -11.39 2.03
C TYR A 80 -9.45 -12.85 1.59
N SER A 81 -9.30 -13.07 0.28
CA SER A 81 -9.14 -14.41 -0.29
C SER A 81 -7.77 -15.00 0.04
N HIS A 82 -7.71 -16.31 0.26
CA HIS A 82 -6.46 -17.02 0.58
C HIS A 82 -5.37 -16.76 -0.46
N ASN A 83 -5.73 -16.80 -1.75
CA ASN A 83 -4.79 -16.59 -2.86
C ASN A 83 -4.17 -15.18 -2.84
N SER A 84 -4.94 -14.15 -2.49
CA SER A 84 -4.41 -12.78 -2.40
C SER A 84 -3.37 -12.67 -1.27
N LEU A 85 -3.67 -13.25 -0.11
CA LEU A 85 -2.79 -13.24 1.06
C LEU A 85 -1.54 -14.09 0.82
N LYS A 86 -1.67 -15.27 0.20
CA LYS A 86 -0.55 -16.14 -0.16
C LYS A 86 0.44 -15.43 -1.09
N LYS A 87 -0.05 -14.74 -2.12
CA LYS A 87 0.79 -13.96 -3.03
C LYS A 87 1.51 -12.82 -2.29
N ALA A 88 0.80 -12.10 -1.42
CA ALA A 88 1.37 -11.02 -0.64
C ALA A 88 2.42 -11.50 0.37
N TYR A 89 2.15 -12.61 1.06
CA TYR A 89 3.07 -13.25 1.98
C TYR A 89 4.34 -13.72 1.26
N LYS A 90 4.20 -14.45 0.14
CA LYS A 90 5.36 -14.91 -0.66
C LYS A 90 6.25 -13.74 -1.06
N ARG A 91 5.65 -12.66 -1.58
CA ARG A 91 6.39 -11.45 -1.93
C ARG A 91 7.21 -10.89 -0.75
N ALA A 92 6.64 -10.84 0.44
CA ALA A 92 7.34 -10.36 1.62
C ALA A 92 8.40 -11.35 2.14
N LEU A 93 8.16 -12.65 2.00
CA LEU A 93 9.10 -13.70 2.35
C LEU A 93 10.38 -13.59 1.50
N ASP A 94 10.20 -13.45 0.19
CA ASP A 94 11.27 -13.38 -0.81
C ASP A 94 12.04 -12.04 -0.77
N THR A 95 11.52 -11.04 -0.05
CA THR A 95 12.18 -9.73 0.05
C THR A 95 13.24 -9.73 1.16
N ASN A 96 14.47 -9.31 0.83
CA ASN A 96 15.54 -9.13 1.82
C ASN A 96 15.17 -8.01 2.81
N ARG A 97 15.34 -8.26 4.11
CA ARG A 97 15.05 -7.25 5.15
C ARG A 97 15.94 -6.01 5.01
N GLN A 98 17.23 -6.18 4.70
CA GLN A 98 18.19 -5.08 4.61
C GLN A 98 17.79 -4.06 3.54
N SER A 99 17.26 -4.52 2.40
CA SER A 99 16.79 -3.62 1.34
C SER A 99 15.53 -2.84 1.72
N LEU A 100 14.79 -3.29 2.74
CA LEU A 100 13.61 -2.59 3.27
C LEU A 100 13.94 -1.57 4.35
N LEU A 101 15.14 -1.63 4.94
CA LEU A 101 15.62 -0.66 5.92
C LEU A 101 16.28 0.56 5.27
N VAL A 102 16.76 0.41 4.03
CA VAL A 102 17.38 1.49 3.28
C VAL A 102 16.31 2.42 2.71
N SER A 103 16.45 3.72 2.98
CA SER A 103 15.64 4.75 2.35
C SER A 103 15.86 4.76 0.85
N LYS A 104 14.78 4.61 0.08
CA LYS A 104 14.87 4.72 -1.37
C LYS A 104 15.12 6.17 -1.76
N ASP A 105 16.27 6.41 -2.37
CA ASP A 105 16.72 7.72 -2.81
C ASP A 105 15.65 8.42 -3.67
N ILE A 106 15.19 9.61 -3.26
CA ILE A 106 14.04 10.30 -3.85
C ILE A 106 14.29 10.62 -5.33
N ASN A 107 15.55 10.90 -5.67
CA ASN A 107 16.00 11.23 -7.02
C ASN A 107 15.78 10.09 -8.04
N SER A 108 15.83 8.83 -7.58
CA SER A 108 15.65 7.66 -8.45
C SER A 108 14.21 7.41 -8.92
N LYS A 109 13.20 8.09 -8.33
CA LYS A 109 11.80 8.07 -8.78
C LYS A 109 11.48 9.15 -9.82
N VAL A 110 12.16 10.30 -9.78
CA VAL A 110 11.93 11.41 -10.72
C VAL A 110 12.26 10.98 -12.14
N ASN A 111 13.38 10.30 -12.35
CA ASN A 111 13.80 9.83 -13.67
C ASN A 111 12.89 8.77 -14.31
N ARG A 112 12.12 7.99 -13.53
CA ARG A 112 11.18 7.00 -14.09
C ARG A 112 9.88 7.59 -14.60
N ARG A 113 9.51 8.80 -14.16
CA ARG A 113 8.29 9.49 -14.62
C ARG A 113 8.51 10.28 -15.91
N ASN A 114 9.77 10.64 -16.22
CA ASN A 114 10.11 11.43 -17.41
C ASN A 114 10.20 10.61 -18.71
N GLY A 115 10.04 9.28 -18.66
CA GLY A 115 10.07 8.40 -19.83
C GLY A 115 8.71 8.11 -20.49
N SER A 116 7.61 8.71 -20.02
CA SER A 116 6.29 8.52 -20.65
C SER A 116 5.99 9.70 -21.56
N VAL A 117 5.98 9.42 -22.86
CA VAL A 117 5.63 10.33 -23.96
C VAL A 117 4.48 11.26 -23.55
N ASN A 118 4.73 12.55 -23.75
CA ASN A 118 3.88 13.69 -23.43
C ASN A 118 2.58 13.69 -24.27
N THR A 119 1.67 12.76 -23.99
CA THR A 119 0.27 12.97 -24.33
C THR A 119 -0.28 13.86 -23.23
N LYS A 120 -0.74 15.07 -23.57
CA LYS A 120 -1.46 15.97 -22.65
C LYS A 120 -2.76 15.29 -22.22
N GLN A 121 -2.68 14.31 -21.32
CA GLN A 121 -3.82 13.55 -20.84
C GLN A 121 -4.51 14.35 -19.75
N PHE A 122 -5.77 14.67 -19.97
CA PHE A 122 -6.61 15.32 -18.97
C PHE A 122 -6.64 14.50 -17.68
N ARG A 123 -6.31 15.15 -16.56
CA ARG A 123 -6.32 14.54 -15.23
C ARG A 123 -7.62 14.92 -14.52
N LEU A 124 -8.56 13.98 -14.49
CA LEU A 124 -9.78 14.08 -13.69
C LEU A 124 -9.44 13.77 -12.22
N ILE A 125 -9.62 14.73 -11.32
CA ILE A 125 -9.43 14.58 -9.87
C ILE A 125 -10.82 14.55 -9.23
N GLY A 126 -11.10 13.53 -8.43
CA GLY A 126 -12.35 13.37 -7.72
C GLY A 126 -12.32 12.14 -6.82
N ASP A 127 -13.41 11.92 -6.09
CA ASP A 127 -13.54 10.76 -5.22
C ASP A 127 -13.63 9.46 -6.03
N PHE A 128 -13.27 8.35 -5.37
CA PHE A 128 -13.35 7.05 -6.00
C PHE A 128 -14.81 6.68 -6.28
N SER A 129 -15.12 6.51 -7.56
CA SER A 129 -16.39 5.96 -8.03
C SER A 129 -16.10 4.76 -8.93
N ALA A 130 -16.92 3.72 -8.85
CA ALA A 130 -16.85 2.59 -9.79
C ALA A 130 -17.00 3.05 -11.25
N GLU A 131 -17.73 4.14 -11.46
CA GLU A 131 -18.00 4.76 -12.75
C GLU A 131 -16.90 5.73 -13.19
N HIS A 132 -15.86 5.95 -12.38
CA HIS A 132 -14.78 6.90 -12.67
C HIS A 132 -14.13 6.63 -14.04
N ASN A 133 -13.96 5.36 -14.43
CA ASN A 133 -13.42 5.01 -15.74
C ASN A 133 -14.37 5.37 -16.89
N LYS A 134 -15.69 5.20 -16.69
CA LYS A 134 -16.70 5.59 -17.68
C LYS A 134 -16.75 7.11 -17.83
N ILE A 135 -16.76 7.83 -16.70
CA ILE A 135 -16.71 9.30 -16.68
C ILE A 135 -15.43 9.79 -17.35
N LYS A 136 -14.28 9.24 -16.98
CA LYS A 136 -12.99 9.57 -17.62
C LYS A 136 -13.00 9.30 -19.12
N HIS A 137 -13.64 8.21 -19.57
CA HIS A 137 -13.75 7.89 -20.99
C HIS A 137 -14.61 8.92 -21.72
N ILE A 138 -15.80 9.25 -21.20
CA ILE A 138 -16.71 10.26 -21.75
C ILE A 138 -16.00 11.61 -21.85
N VAL A 139 -15.35 12.06 -20.77
CA VAL A 139 -14.67 13.36 -20.75
C VAL A 139 -13.49 13.39 -21.74
N ASN A 140 -12.71 12.31 -21.86
CA ASN A 140 -11.63 12.25 -22.87
C ASN A 140 -12.19 12.23 -24.30
N LYS A 141 -13.28 11.49 -24.54
CA LYS A 141 -13.93 11.40 -25.85
C LYS A 141 -14.43 12.76 -26.31
N HIS A 142 -15.04 13.53 -25.41
CA HIS A 142 -15.60 14.85 -25.69
C HIS A 142 -14.67 16.01 -25.31
N TRP A 143 -13.39 15.73 -25.05
CA TRP A 143 -12.43 16.75 -24.60
C TRP A 143 -12.25 17.89 -25.62
N HIS A 144 -12.31 17.56 -26.92
CA HIS A 144 -12.23 18.53 -28.01
C HIS A 144 -13.38 19.57 -27.97
N ILE A 145 -14.57 19.18 -27.50
CA ILE A 145 -15.73 20.09 -27.33
C ILE A 145 -15.46 21.08 -26.20
N LEU A 146 -14.91 20.58 -25.09
CA LEU A 146 -14.59 21.40 -23.91
C LEU A 146 -13.45 22.39 -24.18
N GLN A 147 -12.57 22.12 -25.15
CA GLN A 147 -11.49 23.03 -25.54
C GLN A 147 -12.00 24.27 -26.29
N GLN A 148 -13.11 24.16 -27.03
CA GLN A 148 -13.65 25.25 -27.86
C GLN A 148 -14.40 26.32 -27.03
N GLN A 149 -14.83 25.98 -25.82
CA GLN A 149 -15.67 26.84 -24.97
C GLN A 149 -14.89 27.92 -24.18
N LYS A 150 -13.57 28.04 -24.36
CA LYS A 150 -12.76 29.08 -23.68
C LYS A 150 -12.83 30.48 -24.31
N ILE A 151 -13.52 30.66 -25.45
CA ILE A 151 -13.47 31.92 -26.22
C ILE A 151 -14.69 32.84 -25.98
N THR A 152 -15.76 32.40 -25.30
CA THR A 152 -17.00 33.19 -25.20
C THR A 152 -17.38 33.70 -23.80
N ALA A 153 -16.54 33.50 -22.78
CA ALA A 153 -16.81 34.00 -21.42
C ALA A 153 -15.97 35.23 -21.01
N SER A 154 -15.52 36.03 -21.97
CA SER A 154 -15.00 37.38 -21.72
C SER A 154 -15.39 38.33 -22.86
N ARG A 155 -16.68 38.59 -23.03
CA ARG A 155 -17.15 39.83 -23.63
C ARG A 155 -18.64 40.02 -23.36
N SER A 156 -18.92 41.13 -22.68
CA SER A 156 -20.22 41.75 -22.36
C SER A 156 -20.73 41.42 -20.96
#